data_AF-A0A8A2U558-F1
#
_entry.id   AF-A0A8A2U558-F1
#
_cell.length_a   1.000
_cell.length_b   1.000
_cell.length_c   1.000
_cell.angle_alpha   90.00
_cell.angle_beta   90.00
_cell.angle_gamma   90.00
#
_symmetry.space_group_name_H-M   'P 1'
#
loop_
_entity.id
_entity.type
_entity.pdbx_description
1 polymer ?
#
loop_
_entity_poly.entity_id
_entity_poly.type
_entity_poly.pdbx_seq_one_letter_code
_entity_poly.pdbx_strand_id
1 'polypeptide(L)'
;MGATSGSDTGLLRRLFLSLSLALACIHLYLAVFVSPMATGSALQFGLIGVALLVGPVVSRTRYWHPILYLLGTGFAFYLGVLWLLGGMAYPLIGAITGVTATAFALLGLFLFVRTEARLASP
;
A
#
# COMPACT_ATOMS: atom_id res chain seq x y z
N MET A 1 -28.52 6.25 -16.77
CA MET A 1 -27.35 6.60 -15.93
C MET A 1 -26.41 5.40 -15.89
N GLY A 2 -25.33 5.35 -16.68
CA GLY A 2 -24.53 4.12 -16.80
C GLY A 2 -23.09 4.28 -17.30
N ALA A 3 -22.59 5.50 -17.54
CA ALA A 3 -21.26 5.73 -18.09
C ALA A 3 -20.16 6.02 -17.04
N THR A 4 -20.52 6.29 -15.78
CA THR A 4 -19.56 6.73 -14.74
C THR A 4 -18.90 5.58 -13.96
N SER A 5 -19.51 4.39 -13.92
CA SER A 5 -19.05 3.31 -13.03
C SER A 5 -17.68 2.70 -13.42
N GLY A 6 -17.36 2.71 -14.71
CA GLY A 6 -16.10 2.19 -15.25
C GLY A 6 -14.91 3.13 -15.02
N SER A 7 -15.09 4.44 -15.24
CA SER A 7 -14.06 5.46 -15.03
C SER A 7 -13.67 5.58 -13.55
N ASP A 8 -14.65 5.50 -12.66
CA ASP A 8 -14.45 5.67 -11.21
C ASP A 8 -13.65 4.50 -10.64
N THR A 9 -13.94 3.27 -11.08
CA THR A 9 -13.18 2.09 -10.64
C THR A 9 -11.73 2.14 -11.14
N GLY A 10 -11.51 2.59 -12.38
CA GLY A 10 -10.17 2.82 -12.92
C GLY A 10 -9.38 3.91 -12.17
N LEU A 11 -10.05 5.01 -11.79
CA LEU A 11 -9.46 6.08 -11.00
C LEU A 11 -9.06 5.61 -9.60
N LEU A 12 -9.96 4.92 -8.90
CA LEU A 12 -9.69 4.38 -7.57
C LEU A 12 -8.55 3.36 -7.58
N ARG A 13 -8.47 2.52 -8.61
CA ARG A 13 -7.32 1.62 -8.80
C ARG A 13 -6.02 2.40 -8.99
N ARG A 14 -6.01 3.46 -9.82
CA ARG A 14 -4.82 4.31 -9.98
C ARG A 14 -4.41 4.94 -8.66
N LEU A 15 -5.36 5.47 -7.90
CA LEU A 15 -5.11 6.03 -6.58
C LEU A 15 -4.50 5.00 -5.61
N PHE A 16 -5.04 3.79 -5.57
CA PHE A 16 -4.48 2.69 -4.78
C PHE A 16 -3.02 2.39 -5.15
N LEU A 17 -2.71 2.33 -6.44
CA LEU A 17 -1.35 2.11 -6.93
C LEU A 17 -0.41 3.28 -6.61
N SER A 18 -0.90 4.53 -6.72
CA SER A 18 -0.15 5.72 -6.33
C SER A 18 0.16 5.75 -4.84
N LEU A 19 -0.78 5.36 -3.98
CA LEU A 19 -0.55 5.23 -2.53
C LEU A 19 0.46 4.13 -2.21
N SER A 20 0.37 2.97 -2.88
CA SER A 20 1.36 1.89 -2.77
C SER A 20 2.77 2.39 -3.13
N LEU A 21 2.88 3.14 -4.24
CA LEU A 21 4.13 3.71 -4.70
C LEU A 21 4.68 4.76 -3.72
N ALA A 22 3.82 5.63 -3.19
CA ALA A 22 4.22 6.62 -2.20
C ALA A 22 4.78 5.95 -0.93
N LEU A 23 4.11 4.92 -0.42
CA LEU A 23 4.60 4.13 0.71
C LEU A 23 5.93 3.45 0.38
N ALA A 24 6.08 2.88 -0.82
CA ALA A 24 7.34 2.29 -1.27
C ALA A 24 8.48 3.32 -1.26
N CYS A 25 8.25 4.51 -1.82
CA CYS A 25 9.23 5.60 -1.84
C CYS A 25 9.63 6.03 -0.43
N ILE A 26 8.68 6.16 0.51
CA ILE A 26 8.99 6.52 1.90
C ILE A 26 9.89 5.45 2.55
N HIS A 27 9.56 4.16 2.39
CA HIS A 27 10.35 3.09 3.00
C HIS A 27 11.74 2.96 2.37
N LEU A 28 11.87 3.11 1.05
CA LEU A 28 13.17 3.13 0.38
C LEU A 28 13.99 4.35 0.78
N TYR A 29 13.37 5.52 0.95
CA TYR A 29 14.04 6.71 1.46
C TYR A 29 14.59 6.47 2.87
N LEU A 30 13.79 5.88 3.77
CA LEU A 30 14.25 5.53 5.12
C LEU A 30 15.41 4.54 5.10
N ALA A 31 15.35 3.54 4.22
CA ALA A 31 16.41 2.53 4.07
C ALA A 31 17.74 3.14 3.62
N VAL A 32 17.71 4.05 2.65
CA VAL A 32 18.92 4.60 2.01
C VAL A 32 19.50 5.79 2.77
N PHE A 33 18.65 6.71 3.24
CA PHE A 33 19.11 8.02 3.71
C PHE A 33 19.03 8.22 5.22
N VAL A 34 18.21 7.44 5.94
CA VAL A 34 17.94 7.67 7.37
C VAL A 34 18.50 6.58 8.27
N SER A 35 18.38 5.31 7.86
CA SER A 35 18.86 4.15 8.64
C SER A 35 20.24 3.54 8.28
N PRO A 36 21.14 4.15 7.46
CA PRO A 36 22.33 3.41 6.98
C PRO A 36 23.33 2.98 8.08
N MET A 37 23.23 3.51 9.30
CA MET A 37 24.12 3.15 10.43
C MET A 37 23.56 2.06 11.36
N ALA A 38 22.27 1.68 11.23
CA ALA A 38 21.66 0.59 11.99
C ALA A 38 21.35 -0.57 11.01
N THR A 39 22.25 -1.55 10.94
CA THR A 39 22.26 -2.62 9.93
C THR A 39 20.94 -3.41 9.83
N GLY A 40 20.18 -3.54 10.93
CA GLY A 40 18.88 -4.24 10.93
C GLY A 40 17.72 -3.44 10.34
N SER A 41 17.63 -2.13 10.59
CA SER A 41 16.48 -1.32 10.17
C SER A 41 16.53 -0.96 8.69
N ALA A 42 17.73 -0.69 8.15
CA ALA A 42 17.89 -0.38 6.72
C ALA A 42 17.39 -1.53 5.81
N LEU A 43 17.76 -2.77 6.13
CA LEU A 43 17.31 -3.94 5.38
C LEU A 43 15.80 -4.12 5.48
N GLN A 44 15.23 -3.98 6.67
CA GLN A 44 13.79 -4.09 6.90
C GLN A 44 13.01 -3.07 6.06
N PHE A 45 13.38 -1.79 6.14
CA PHE A 45 12.76 -0.73 5.34
C PHE A 45 12.93 -0.97 3.83
N GLY A 46 14.09 -1.46 3.40
CA GLY A 46 14.35 -1.81 2.01
C GLY A 46 13.42 -2.92 1.50
N LEU A 47 13.30 -4.02 2.25
CA LEU A 47 12.42 -5.14 1.90
C LEU A 47 10.95 -4.72 1.86
N ILE A 48 10.50 -3.89 2.82
CA ILE A 48 9.15 -3.35 2.84
C ILE A 48 8.89 -2.48 1.60
N GLY A 49 9.84 -1.59 1.27
CA GLY A 49 9.76 -0.74 0.08
C GLY A 49 9.63 -1.55 -1.20
N VAL A 50 10.46 -2.59 -1.37
CA VAL A 50 10.40 -3.50 -2.52
C VAL A 50 9.07 -4.27 -2.56
N ALA A 51 8.59 -4.78 -1.43
CA ALA A 51 7.31 -5.49 -1.36
C ALA A 51 6.13 -4.61 -1.81
N LEU A 52 6.14 -3.32 -1.45
CA LEU A 52 5.10 -2.36 -1.86
C LEU A 52 5.13 -2.02 -3.36
N LEU A 53 6.22 -2.31 -4.07
CA LEU A 53 6.29 -2.17 -5.53
C LEU A 53 5.62 -3.33 -6.28
N VAL A 54 5.36 -4.46 -5.61
CA VAL A 54 4.70 -5.62 -6.22
C VAL A 54 3.36 -5.23 -6.83
N GLY A 55 2.54 -4.44 -6.11
CA GLY A 55 1.25 -3.96 -6.61
C GLY A 55 1.38 -3.22 -7.94
N PRO A 56 2.10 -2.08 -7.99
CA PRO A 56 2.38 -1.35 -9.24
C PRO A 56 2.94 -2.20 -10.38
N VAL A 57 3.87 -3.13 -10.11
CA VAL A 57 4.47 -3.99 -11.12
C VAL A 57 3.45 -5.00 -11.67
N VAL A 58 2.83 -5.78 -10.79
CA VAL A 58 1.86 -6.84 -11.15
C VAL A 58 0.60 -6.24 -11.79
N SER A 59 0.26 -4.99 -11.47
CA SER A 59 -0.89 -4.27 -12.05
C SER A 59 -0.87 -4.15 -13.58
N ARG A 60 0.30 -4.33 -14.21
CA ARG A 60 0.48 -4.34 -15.67
C ARG A 60 0.34 -5.73 -16.30
N THR A 61 0.08 -6.75 -15.48
CA THR A 61 0.05 -8.16 -15.91
C THR A 61 -1.35 -8.75 -15.76
N ARG A 62 -1.57 -9.91 -16.38
CA ARG A 62 -2.80 -10.71 -16.22
C ARG A 62 -2.98 -11.27 -14.79
N TYR A 63 -1.94 -11.24 -13.96
CA TYR A 63 -1.96 -11.80 -12.60
C TYR A 63 -2.56 -10.84 -11.56
N TRP A 64 -3.17 -9.74 -12.00
CA TRP A 64 -3.85 -8.80 -11.12
C TRP A 64 -5.16 -9.40 -10.59
N HIS A 65 -5.11 -9.99 -9.39
CA HIS A 65 -6.28 -10.56 -8.71
C HIS A 65 -6.75 -9.69 -7.53
N PRO A 66 -8.04 -9.77 -7.16
CA PRO A 66 -8.60 -9.01 -6.04
C PRO A 66 -7.84 -9.24 -4.72
N ILE A 67 -7.29 -10.44 -4.52
CA ILE A 67 -6.51 -10.80 -3.34
C ILE A 67 -5.29 -9.89 -3.10
N LEU A 68 -4.75 -9.24 -4.14
CA LEU A 68 -3.64 -8.29 -4.00
C LEU A 68 -4.05 -7.01 -3.25
N TYR A 69 -5.32 -6.59 -3.35
CA TYR A 69 -5.84 -5.47 -2.56
C TYR A 69 -5.90 -5.83 -1.07
N LEU A 70 -6.36 -7.06 -0.77
CA LEU A 70 -6.43 -7.57 0.59
C LEU A 70 -5.03 -7.77 1.19
N LEU A 71 -4.10 -8.30 0.39
CA LEU A 71 -2.70 -8.46 0.78
C LEU A 71 -2.07 -7.10 1.14
N GLY A 72 -2.25 -6.08 0.29
CA GLY A 72 -1.80 -4.73 0.58
C GLY A 72 -2.42 -4.17 1.87
N THR A 73 -3.72 -4.39 2.08
CA THR A 73 -4.44 -3.95 3.29
C THR A 73 -3.87 -4.61 4.55
N GLY A 74 -3.67 -5.93 4.54
CA GLY A 74 -3.08 -6.66 5.65
C GLY A 74 -1.65 -6.23 5.93
N PHE A 75 -0.87 -5.96 4.88
CA PHE A 75 0.49 -5.46 5.00
C PHE A 75 0.54 -4.06 5.63
N ALA A 76 -0.35 -3.16 5.23
CA ALA A 76 -0.47 -1.83 5.83
C ALA A 76 -0.87 -1.88 7.32
N PHE A 77 -1.77 -2.79 7.69
CA PHE A 77 -2.14 -3.01 9.09
C PHE A 77 -0.94 -3.49 9.91
N TYR A 78 -0.22 -4.50 9.42
CA TYR A 78 1.01 -5.00 10.04
C TYR A 78 2.04 -3.89 10.26
N LEU A 79 2.30 -3.06 9.23
CA LEU A 79 3.22 -1.93 9.33
C LEU A 79 2.73 -0.87 10.32
N GLY A 80 1.42 -0.60 10.37
CA GLY A 80 0.84 0.31 11.36
C GLY A 80 1.11 -0.14 12.80
N VAL A 81 0.95 -1.44 13.08
CA VAL A 81 1.29 -2.02 14.38
C VAL A 81 2.79 -1.89 14.68
N LEU A 82 3.66 -2.20 13.72
CA LEU A 82 5.11 -2.05 13.90
C LEU A 82 5.51 -0.60 14.19
N TRP A 83 4.92 0.37 13.51
CA TRP A 83 5.21 1.79 13.73
C TRP A 83 4.72 2.28 15.10
N LEU A 84 3.54 1.85 15.54
CA LEU A 84 2.99 2.20 16.85
C LEU A 84 3.84 1.63 18.00
N LEU A 85 4.36 0.41 17.84
CA LEU A 85 5.13 -0.28 18.87
C LEU A 85 6.64 -0.01 18.79
N GLY A 86 7.15 0.44 17.64
CA GLY A 86 8.58 0.64 17.38
C GLY A 86 9.18 1.93 17.96
N GLY A 87 8.36 2.82 18.53
CA GLY A 87 8.79 4.10 19.09
C GLY A 87 8.89 5.22 18.04
N MET A 88 8.50 6.43 18.44
CA MET A 88 8.34 7.60 17.55
C MET A 88 9.67 8.32 17.28
N ALA A 89 10.64 7.65 16.67
CA ALA A 89 11.92 8.28 16.31
C ALA A 89 11.75 9.40 15.27
N TYR A 90 10.68 9.34 14.45
CA TYR A 90 10.38 10.31 13.38
C TYR A 90 8.87 10.62 13.33
N PRO A 91 8.35 11.50 14.20
CA PRO A 91 6.90 11.69 14.36
C PRO A 91 6.21 12.20 13.10
N LEU A 92 6.84 13.12 12.35
CA LEU A 92 6.27 13.67 11.12
C LEU A 92 6.24 12.64 9.99
N ILE A 93 7.35 11.92 9.76
CA ILE A 93 7.41 10.86 8.74
C ILE A 93 6.42 9.74 9.10
N GLY A 94 6.41 9.32 10.36
CA GLY A 94 5.45 8.34 10.87
C GLY A 94 3.99 8.77 10.66
N ALA A 95 3.65 10.03 10.90
CA ALA A 95 2.30 10.55 10.64
C ALA A 95 1.92 10.52 9.15
N ILE A 96 2.82 10.97 8.26
CA ILE A 96 2.60 10.93 6.81
C ILE A 96 2.45 9.48 6.33
N THR A 97 3.32 8.58 6.78
CA THR A 97 3.23 7.15 6.49
C THR A 97 1.93 6.56 7.00
N GLY A 98 1.51 6.89 8.23
CA GLY A 98 0.29 6.39 8.84
C GLY A 98 -0.98 6.84 8.10
N VAL A 99 -1.09 8.11 7.74
CA VAL A 99 -2.22 8.62 6.94
C VAL A 99 -2.25 7.94 5.57
N THR A 100 -1.10 7.83 4.90
CA THR A 100 -0.99 7.20 3.59
C THR A 100 -1.36 5.71 3.65
N ALA A 101 -0.86 4.99 4.67
CA ALA A 101 -1.14 3.57 4.90
C ALA A 101 -2.62 3.34 5.23
N THR A 102 -3.24 4.22 6.00
CA THR A 102 -4.67 4.15 6.32
C THR A 102 -5.52 4.32 5.07
N ALA A 103 -5.23 5.35 4.25
CA ALA A 103 -5.92 5.55 2.99
C ALA A 103 -5.73 4.35 2.04
N PHE A 104 -4.51 3.81 1.96
CA PHE A 104 -4.19 2.63 1.16
C PHE A 104 -4.97 1.39 1.62
N ALA A 105 -5.03 1.13 2.93
CA ALA A 105 -5.73 0.00 3.52
C ALA A 105 -7.25 0.09 3.29
N LEU A 106 -7.86 1.24 3.58
CA LEU A 106 -9.30 1.44 3.39
C LEU A 106 -9.69 1.30 1.91
N LEU A 107 -8.89 1.88 1.01
CA LEU A 107 -9.13 1.79 -0.42
C LEU A 107 -8.92 0.36 -0.94
N GLY A 108 -7.91 -0.36 -0.43
CA GLY A 108 -7.67 -1.77 -0.74
C GLY A 108 -8.86 -2.63 -0.34
N LEU A 109 -9.33 -2.52 0.90
CA LEU A 109 -10.51 -3.24 1.38
C LEU A 109 -11.75 -2.93 0.54
N PHE A 110 -11.98 -1.65 0.24
CA PHE A 110 -13.10 -1.23 -0.61
C PHE A 110 -13.03 -1.84 -2.01
N LEU A 111 -11.86 -1.80 -2.65
CA LEU A 111 -11.65 -2.36 -3.99
C LEU A 111 -11.79 -3.89 -4.00
N PHE A 112 -11.34 -4.57 -2.95
CA PHE A 112 -11.53 -6.01 -2.78
C PHE A 112 -13.02 -6.35 -2.73
N VAL A 113 -13.76 -5.79 -1.77
CA VAL A 113 -15.20 -6.06 -1.58
C VAL A 113 -15.99 -5.74 -2.85
N ARG A 114 -15.71 -4.59 -3.49
CA ARG A 114 -16.39 -4.17 -4.71
C ARG A 114 -16.09 -5.07 -5.91
N THR A 115 -14.90 -5.67 -5.96
CA THR A 115 -14.53 -6.56 -7.07
C THR A 115 -15.15 -7.95 -6.86
N GLU A 116 -15.07 -8.50 -5.65
CA GLU A 116 -15.70 -9.79 -5.31
C GLU A 116 -17.22 -9.75 -5.51
N ALA A 117 -17.89 -8.68 -5.07
CA ALA A 117 -19.34 -8.53 -5.26
C ALA A 117 -19.75 -8.54 -6.74
N ARG A 118 -18.91 -8.01 -7.64
CA ARG A 118 -19.15 -8.07 -9.09
C ARG A 118 -18.93 -9.46 -9.67
N LEU A 119 -17.95 -10.20 -9.16
CA LEU A 119 -17.68 -11.57 -9.59
C LEU A 119 -18.76 -12.55 -9.11
N ALA A 120 -19.40 -12.26 -7.98
CA ALA A 120 -20.48 -13.07 -7.41
C ALA A 120 -21.89 -12.77 -7.97
N SER A 121 -22.05 -11.67 -8.72
CA SER A 121 -23.33 -11.31 -9.34
C SER A 121 -23.40 -11.92 -10.76
N PRO A 122 -24.40 -12.76 -11.07
CA PRO A 122 -24.51 -13.46 -12.36
C PRO A 122 -24.84 -12.54 -13.54
#